data_AF-A0A4U2DB81-F1
#
_entry.id   AF-A0A4U2DB81-F1
#
_cell.length_a   1.000
_cell.length_b   1.000
_cell.length_c   1.000
_cell.angle_alpha   90.00
_cell.angle_beta   90.00
_cell.angle_gamma   90.00
#
_symmetry.space_group_name_H-M   'P 1'
#
loop_
_entity.id
_entity.type
_entity.pdbx_description
1 polymer ?
#
loop_
_entity_poly.entity_id
_entity_poly.type
_entity_poly.pdbx_seq_one_letter_code
_entity_poly.pdbx_strand_id
1 'polypeptide(L)'
;FEDATNAYTNETMKYKWTKPLAIWNEKLGTSRNTISGEQYMGCPTWYPQKLADGTPLAEQFPAKEWPFTLTNFKSNIHSAVSNLSPRLESIKGVNPVYIHPQDASSVGIKT
;
A
#
# COMPACT_ATOMS: atom_id res chain seq x y z
N PHE A 1 -8.56 -7.63 -27.30
CA PHE A 1 -8.72 -8.34 -26.02
C PHE A 1 -8.78 -9.83 -26.32
N GLU A 2 -7.97 -10.65 -25.62
CA GLU A 2 -8.03 -12.11 -25.73
C GLU A 2 -8.71 -12.71 -24.49
N ASP A 3 -9.18 -13.95 -24.60
CA ASP A 3 -9.70 -14.71 -23.46
C ASP A 3 -8.57 -14.96 -22.45
N ALA A 4 -8.88 -14.84 -21.15
CA ALA A 4 -7.95 -15.11 -20.06
C ALA A 4 -7.40 -16.53 -20.09
N THR A 5 -8.18 -17.52 -20.59
CA THR A 5 -7.70 -18.90 -20.74
C THR A 5 -6.56 -19.03 -21.74
N ASN A 6 -6.39 -18.06 -22.64
CA ASN A 6 -5.36 -18.06 -23.69
C ASN A 6 -4.11 -17.28 -23.28
N ALA A 7 -4.04 -16.74 -22.06
CA ALA A 7 -2.91 -15.92 -21.61
C ALA A 7 -1.60 -16.72 -21.41
N TYR A 8 -1.68 -18.06 -21.31
CA TYR A 8 -0.54 -18.94 -21.05
C TYR A 8 -0.43 -20.04 -22.10
N THR A 9 0.82 -20.40 -22.43
CA THR A 9 1.19 -21.61 -23.15
C THR A 9 1.92 -22.51 -22.16
N ASN A 10 1.26 -23.59 -21.73
CA ASN A 10 1.69 -24.45 -20.61
C ASN A 10 1.93 -23.61 -19.35
N GLU A 11 3.12 -23.71 -18.76
CA GLU A 11 3.51 -22.99 -17.53
C GLU A 11 4.01 -21.57 -17.78
N THR A 12 3.98 -21.09 -19.02
CA THR A 12 4.62 -19.81 -19.37
C THR A 12 3.64 -18.86 -20.04
N MET A 13 3.75 -17.57 -19.75
CA MET A 13 2.91 -16.55 -20.40
C MET A 13 3.09 -16.61 -21.92
N LYS A 14 2.00 -16.50 -22.68
CA LYS A 14 2.03 -16.46 -24.14
C LYS A 14 2.75 -15.21 -24.67
N TYR A 15 2.52 -14.07 -24.02
CA TYR A 15 3.20 -12.80 -24.32
C TYR A 15 4.32 -12.51 -23.31
N LYS A 16 5.45 -13.18 -23.50
CA LYS A 16 6.62 -13.03 -22.61
C LYS A 16 7.32 -11.70 -22.84
N TRP A 17 7.78 -11.08 -21.76
CA TRP A 17 8.74 -9.99 -21.84
C TRP A 17 10.09 -10.56 -22.31
N THR A 18 10.57 -10.11 -23.48
CA THR A 18 11.80 -10.63 -24.09
C THR A 18 13.02 -9.72 -23.88
N LYS A 19 12.79 -8.50 -23.38
CA LYS A 19 13.88 -7.56 -23.11
C LYS A 19 14.53 -7.89 -21.76
N PRO A 20 15.82 -7.55 -21.56
CA PRO A 20 16.44 -7.66 -20.25
C PRO A 20 15.65 -6.88 -19.19
N LEU A 21 15.53 -7.46 -18.00
CA LEU A 21 15.06 -6.74 -16.81
C LEU A 21 16.25 -5.97 -16.22
N ALA A 22 16.26 -4.65 -16.38
CA ALA A 22 17.22 -3.81 -15.70
C ALA A 22 16.85 -3.68 -14.22
N ILE A 23 17.60 -4.33 -13.34
CA ILE A 23 17.40 -4.23 -11.88
C ILE A 23 17.88 -2.87 -11.38
N TRP A 24 18.91 -2.31 -12.01
CA TRP A 24 19.44 -0.98 -11.70
C TRP A 24 18.85 0.10 -12.61
N ASN A 25 18.38 1.17 -11.99
CA ASN A 25 17.89 2.39 -12.61
C ASN A 25 18.82 3.56 -12.24
N GLU A 26 19.76 3.87 -13.13
CA GLU A 26 20.76 4.93 -12.95
C GLU A 26 20.14 6.30 -12.68
N LYS A 27 19.06 6.65 -13.40
CA LYS A 27 18.38 7.93 -13.22
C LYS A 27 17.80 8.06 -11.82
N LEU A 28 17.23 6.99 -11.28
CA LEU A 28 16.75 6.97 -9.90
C LEU A 28 17.92 7.05 -8.92
N GLY A 29 18.95 6.21 -9.09
CA GLY A 29 20.13 6.15 -8.22
C GLY A 29 20.91 7.47 -8.10
N THR A 30 20.85 8.31 -9.14
CA THR A 30 21.49 9.64 -9.17
C THR A 30 20.56 10.78 -8.75
N SER A 31 19.26 10.52 -8.61
CA SER A 31 18.26 11.51 -8.15
C SER A 31 18.28 11.65 -6.62
N ARG A 32 17.84 12.81 -6.14
CA ARG A 32 17.74 13.11 -4.69
C ARG A 32 16.30 13.36 -4.27
N ASN A 33 15.97 12.93 -3.05
CA ASN A 33 14.73 13.32 -2.40
C ASN A 33 14.78 14.83 -2.08
N THR A 34 13.76 15.58 -2.49
CA THR A 34 13.73 17.05 -2.32
C THR A 34 13.58 17.49 -0.87
N ILE A 35 13.00 16.66 0.00
CA ILE A 35 12.78 16.96 1.41
C ILE A 35 14.01 16.53 2.23
N SER A 36 14.47 15.28 2.09
CA SER A 36 15.58 14.75 2.90
C SER A 36 16.98 15.04 2.33
N GLY A 37 17.08 15.37 1.04
CA GLY A 37 18.35 15.55 0.33
C GLY A 37 19.11 14.26 0.01
N GLU A 38 18.67 13.11 0.55
CA GLU A 38 19.29 11.80 0.34
C GLU A 38 19.16 11.32 -1.11
N GLN A 39 20.12 10.50 -1.57
CA GLN A 39 20.01 9.81 -2.85
C GLN A 39 19.01 8.65 -2.77
N TYR A 40 18.27 8.42 -3.85
CA TYR A 40 17.45 7.21 -3.96
C TYR A 40 18.32 5.99 -4.30
N MET A 41 17.85 4.79 -3.95
CA MET A 41 18.45 3.56 -4.44
C MET A 41 17.93 3.23 -5.84
N GLY A 42 18.85 2.97 -6.77
CA GLY A 42 18.52 2.64 -8.16
C GLY A 42 17.92 1.24 -8.34
N CYS A 43 17.87 0.41 -7.30
CA CYS A 43 17.36 -0.96 -7.36
C CYS A 43 16.42 -1.26 -6.18
N PRO A 44 15.58 -2.31 -6.29
CA PRO A 44 14.71 -2.73 -5.19
C PRO A 44 15.49 -2.91 -3.90
N THR A 45 15.13 -2.12 -2.90
CA THR A 45 15.80 -2.05 -1.60
C THR A 45 14.73 -2.00 -0.52
N TRP A 46 14.94 -2.74 0.57
CA TRP A 46 14.06 -2.66 1.72
C TRP A 46 14.24 -1.32 2.45
N TYR A 47 13.13 -0.70 2.83
CA TYR A 47 13.13 0.49 3.67
C TYR A 47 12.16 0.29 4.83
N PRO A 48 12.45 0.84 6.01
CA PRO A 48 11.45 0.95 7.06
C PRO A 48 10.34 1.92 6.63
N GLN A 49 9.20 1.86 7.33
CA GLN A 49 8.22 2.93 7.25
C GLN A 49 8.87 4.22 7.77
N LYS A 50 8.79 5.29 6.97
CA LYS A 50 9.40 6.57 7.26
C LYS A 50 8.50 7.72 6.86
N LEU A 51 8.65 8.85 7.53
CA LEU A 51 8.03 10.12 7.20
C LEU A 51 8.64 10.69 5.90
N ALA A 52 8.03 11.75 5.38
CA ALA A 52 8.42 12.36 4.11
C ALA A 52 9.88 12.89 4.11
N ASP A 53 10.39 13.26 5.28
CA ASP A 53 11.75 13.72 5.55
C ASP A 53 12.76 12.58 5.76
N GLY A 54 12.31 11.32 5.79
CA GLY A 54 13.15 10.16 6.03
C GLY A 54 13.16 9.64 7.47
N THR A 55 12.60 10.37 8.42
CA THR A 55 12.53 9.97 9.85
C THR A 55 11.75 8.65 9.99
N PRO A 56 12.31 7.59 10.61
CA PRO A 56 11.59 6.33 10.83
C PRO A 56 10.30 6.53 11.63
N LEU A 57 9.21 5.88 11.21
CA LEU A 57 7.92 5.99 11.90
C LEU A 57 8.01 5.57 13.37
N ALA A 58 8.79 4.53 13.68
CA ALA A 58 8.96 4.02 15.04
C ALA A 58 9.73 4.98 15.97
N GLU A 59 10.48 5.93 15.41
CA GLU A 59 11.15 6.99 16.18
C GLU A 59 10.15 8.09 16.57
N GLN A 60 9.35 8.56 15.61
CA GLN A 60 8.34 9.59 15.87
C GLN A 60 7.12 9.08 16.64
N PHE A 61 6.72 7.82 16.40
CA PHE A 61 5.54 7.19 16.97
C PHE A 61 5.93 5.85 17.62
N PRO A 62 6.55 5.91 18.82
CA PRO A 62 7.01 4.72 19.50
C PRO A 62 5.83 3.84 19.94
N ALA A 63 5.98 2.52 19.83
CA ALA A 63 4.93 1.55 20.13
C ALA A 63 4.36 1.64 21.55
N LYS A 64 5.13 2.18 22.51
CA LYS A 64 4.68 2.43 23.88
C LYS A 64 3.52 3.43 23.94
N GLU A 65 3.54 4.43 23.05
CA GLU A 65 2.52 5.48 22.96
C GLU A 65 1.51 5.19 21.84
N TRP A 66 1.96 4.53 20.77
CA TRP A 66 1.20 4.20 19.56
C TRP A 66 1.22 2.69 19.32
N PRO A 67 0.43 1.89 20.06
CA PRO A 67 0.56 0.42 20.07
C PRO A 67 0.02 -0.28 18.81
N PHE A 68 -0.64 0.44 17.90
CA PHE A 68 -1.26 -0.12 16.71
C PHE A 68 -0.64 0.44 15.43
N THR A 69 -0.52 -0.42 14.42
CA THR A 69 -0.20 -0.01 13.05
C THR A 69 -1.49 0.16 12.24
N LEU A 70 -1.51 1.13 11.34
CA LEU A 70 -2.64 1.36 10.44
C LEU A 70 -2.32 0.80 9.05
N THR A 71 -3.22 -0.01 8.52
CA THR A 71 -3.23 -0.38 7.11
C THR A 71 -4.54 0.10 6.50
N ASN A 72 -4.47 0.61 5.26
CA ASN A 72 -5.65 0.99 4.51
C ASN A 72 -5.90 0.00 3.37
N PHE A 73 -7.15 -0.07 2.94
CA PHE A 73 -7.54 -0.85 1.77
C PHE A 73 -8.67 -0.12 1.05
N LYS A 74 -8.82 -0.44 -0.24
CA LYS A 74 -9.91 0.12 -1.05
C LYS A 74 -11.18 -0.69 -0.86
N SER A 75 -12.30 0.02 -0.69
CA SER A 75 -13.62 -0.60 -0.71
C SER A 75 -13.88 -1.21 -2.09
N ASN A 76 -14.52 -2.37 -2.11
CA ASN A 76 -14.99 -3.03 -3.33
C ASN A 76 -16.24 -2.37 -3.94
N ILE A 77 -16.95 -1.53 -3.15
CA ILE A 77 -18.15 -0.81 -3.58
C ILE A 77 -17.87 0.68 -3.79
N HIS A 78 -17.08 1.28 -2.89
CA HIS A 78 -16.86 2.72 -2.89
C HIS A 78 -15.50 3.10 -3.48
N SER A 79 -15.52 4.06 -4.40
CA SER A 79 -14.38 4.92 -4.71
C SER A 79 -14.42 6.21 -3.87
N ALA A 80 -13.37 7.03 -3.93
CA ALA A 80 -13.18 8.21 -3.08
C ALA A 80 -14.32 9.25 -3.09
N VAL A 81 -15.13 9.32 -4.15
CA VAL A 81 -16.24 10.29 -4.29
C VAL A 81 -17.62 9.64 -4.34
N SER A 82 -17.67 8.31 -4.30
CA SER A 82 -18.88 7.53 -4.55
C SER A 82 -19.86 7.48 -3.38
N ASN A 83 -19.44 7.90 -2.20
CA ASN A 83 -20.29 8.06 -1.00
C ASN A 83 -21.38 9.12 -1.22
N LEU A 84 -21.26 9.98 -2.23
CA LEU A 84 -22.32 10.91 -2.62
C LEU A 84 -23.50 10.24 -3.35
N SER A 85 -23.35 8.99 -3.79
CA SER A 85 -24.41 8.23 -4.45
C SER A 85 -25.33 7.58 -3.41
N PRO A 86 -26.62 7.99 -3.30
CA PRO A 86 -27.54 7.38 -2.36
C PRO A 86 -27.71 5.87 -2.58
N ARG A 87 -27.53 5.41 -3.82
CA ARG A 87 -27.63 3.99 -4.16
C ARG A 87 -26.46 3.18 -3.64
N LEU A 88 -25.23 3.68 -3.73
CA LEU A 88 -24.07 2.98 -3.18
C LEU A 88 -24.07 3.06 -1.65
N GLU A 89 -24.48 4.19 -1.10
CA GLU A 89 -24.69 4.38 0.34
C GLU A 89 -25.70 3.36 0.89
N SER A 90 -26.79 3.08 0.18
CA SER A 90 -27.75 2.05 0.60
C SER A 90 -27.17 0.62 0.64
N ILE A 91 -26.06 0.37 -0.05
CA ILE A 91 -25.37 -0.94 -0.05
C ILE A 91 -24.31 -0.99 1.05
N LYS A 92 -23.52 0.08 1.23
CA LYS A 92 -22.44 0.14 2.22
C LYS A 92 -22.28 1.54 2.82
N GLY A 93 -23.27 1.99 3.57
CA GLY A 93 -23.29 3.32 4.19
C GLY A 93 -22.52 3.46 5.50
N VAL A 94 -21.67 2.49 5.83
CA VAL A 94 -20.80 2.54 7.01
C VAL A 94 -19.34 2.38 6.59
N ASN A 95 -18.48 3.21 7.18
CA ASN A 95 -17.03 3.16 6.96
C ASN A 95 -16.31 2.73 8.25
N PRO A 96 -16.36 1.43 8.61
CA PRO A 96 -15.77 0.95 9.84
C PRO A 96 -14.25 0.94 9.76
N VAL A 97 -13.62 1.15 10.92
CA VAL A 97 -12.24 0.72 11.17
C VAL A 97 -12.31 -0.72 11.70
N TYR A 98 -11.51 -1.60 11.10
CA TYR A 98 -11.42 -2.98 11.55
C TYR A 98 -10.27 -3.11 12.53
N ILE A 99 -10.53 -3.72 13.67
CA ILE A 99 -9.55 -4.03 14.71
C ILE A 99 -9.79 -5.46 15.18
N HIS A 100 -8.72 -6.16 15.55
CA HIS A 100 -8.84 -7.51 16.10
C HIS A 100 -9.60 -7.47 17.45
N PRO A 101 -10.50 -8.42 17.76
CA PRO A 101 -11.33 -8.33 18.97
C PRO A 101 -10.53 -8.26 20.29
N GLN A 102 -9.40 -8.97 20.36
CA GLN A 102 -8.51 -8.96 21.51
C GLN A 102 -7.87 -7.59 21.72
N ASP A 103 -7.45 -6.94 20.63
CA ASP A 103 -6.88 -5.60 20.66
C ASP A 103 -7.94 -4.58 21.08
N ALA A 104 -9.15 -4.67 20.51
CA ALA A 104 -10.29 -3.83 20.90
C ALA A 104 -10.61 -3.95 22.40
N SER A 105 -10.67 -5.18 22.92
CA SER A 105 -10.93 -5.44 24.34
C SER A 105 -9.84 -4.86 25.24
N SER A 106 -8.57 -4.91 24.82
CA SER A 106 -7.45 -4.38 25.62
C SER A 106 -7.51 -2.87 25.81
N VAL A 107 -8.19 -2.16 24.91
CA VAL A 107 -8.40 -0.71 24.96
C VAL A 107 -9.84 -0.31 25.30
N GLY A 108 -10.67 -1.26 25.74
CA GLY A 108 -12.03 -1.01 26.20
C GLY A 108 -13.05 -0.69 25.09
N ILE A 109 -12.74 -0.98 23.82
CA ILE A 109 -13.66 -0.83 22.69
C ILE A 109 -14.61 -2.03 22.66
N LYS A 110 -15.91 -1.76 22.48
CA LYS A 110 -16.97 -2.75 22.32
C LYS A 110 -17.70 -2.50 21.01
N THR A 111 -18.08 -3.57 20.31
CA THR A 111 -18.87 -3.56 19.08
C THR A 111 -20.29 -4.02 19.33
#